data_AF-A0A0Q4HY73-F1
#
_entry.id   AF-A0A0Q4HY73-F1
#
_cell.length_a   1.000
_cell.length_b   1.000
_cell.length_c   1.000
_cell.angle_alpha   90.00
_cell.angle_beta   90.00
_cell.angle_gamma   90.00
#
_symmetry.space_group_name_H-M   'P 1'
#
loop_
_entity.id
_entity.type
_entity.pdbx_description
1 polymer ?
#
loop_
_entity_poly.entity_id
_entity_poly.type
_entity_poly.pdbx_seq_one_letter_code
_entity_poly.pdbx_strand_id
1 'polypeptide(L)'
;MVAAWDQAAGTSYSRTGSLYPFVENSSVHGLLVGVSSGGRMRLPTGDIVWRVDDRPFRTLTAANNPPGAAASAVPAGNPAMQQLVDQQMRIVAAATATSTVASGKTARAMLDELLAGKGLIFRSAATTTSYGLPNDSGQQVGLLTKDGVRPYPIDDSFRAGLAACGIANIT
;
A
#
# COMPACT_ATOMS: atom_id res chain seq x y z
N MET A 1 0.98 -12.51 5.04
CA MET A 1 1.16 -11.31 4.19
C MET A 1 2.50 -11.41 3.48
N VAL A 2 2.61 -10.91 2.27
CA VAL A 2 3.85 -10.83 1.48
C VAL A 2 4.20 -9.35 1.33
N ALA A 3 5.37 -8.94 1.79
CA ALA A 3 5.84 -7.55 1.68
C ALA A 3 7.33 -7.52 1.33
N ALA A 4 7.74 -6.55 0.52
CA ALA A 4 9.11 -6.43 0.05
C ALA A 4 9.99 -5.63 1.03
N TRP A 5 10.21 -6.18 2.22
CA TRP A 5 11.05 -5.56 3.27
C TRP A 5 12.51 -5.43 2.85
N ASP A 6 13.21 -4.45 3.44
CA ASP A 6 14.66 -4.35 3.29
C ASP A 6 15.33 -5.55 3.97
N GLN A 7 16.47 -5.99 3.43
CA GLN A 7 17.23 -7.11 3.98
C GLN A 7 18.68 -6.71 4.23
N ALA A 8 19.20 -7.05 5.41
CA ALA A 8 20.62 -6.92 5.75
C ALA A 8 21.05 -8.07 6.66
N ALA A 9 22.20 -8.68 6.36
CA ALA A 9 22.77 -9.79 7.14
C ALA A 9 21.78 -10.94 7.44
N GLY A 10 20.93 -11.29 6.46
CA GLY A 10 19.91 -12.34 6.62
C GLY A 10 18.70 -11.97 7.47
N THR A 11 18.57 -10.71 7.87
CA THR A 11 17.42 -10.20 8.64
C THR A 11 16.59 -9.25 7.80
N SER A 12 15.26 -9.35 7.92
CA SER A 12 14.32 -8.42 7.29
C SER A 12 13.97 -7.27 8.23
N TYR A 13 13.96 -6.05 7.71
CA TYR A 13 13.63 -4.85 8.48
C TYR A 13 12.86 -3.83 7.63
N SER A 14 12.29 -2.83 8.30
CA SER A 14 11.60 -1.72 7.65
C SER A 14 12.05 -0.39 8.25
N ARG A 15 11.99 0.67 7.45
CA ARG A 15 12.48 2.01 7.80
C ARG A 15 11.32 2.98 7.96
N THR A 16 11.38 3.80 9.01
CA THR A 16 10.46 4.91 9.21
C THR A 16 10.56 5.86 8.01
N GLY A 17 9.42 6.26 7.45
CA GLY A 17 9.36 7.14 6.28
C GLY A 17 9.57 6.44 4.93
N SER A 18 9.80 5.12 4.91
CA SER A 18 9.79 4.32 3.68
C SER A 18 8.45 3.63 3.47
N LEU A 19 8.09 3.45 2.21
CA LEU A 19 6.89 2.75 1.77
C LEU A 19 7.26 1.38 1.20
N TYR A 20 6.49 0.37 1.57
CA TYR A 20 6.73 -1.03 1.20
C TYR A 20 5.49 -1.60 0.52
N PRO A 21 5.62 -2.20 -0.68
CA PRO A 21 4.51 -2.85 -1.33
C PRO A 21 4.18 -4.15 -0.60
N PHE A 22 2.90 -4.49 -0.55
CA PHE A 22 2.45 -5.74 0.04
C PHE A 22 1.20 -6.31 -0.60
N VAL A 23 1.04 -7.62 -0.42
CA VAL A 23 -0.15 -8.40 -0.73
C VAL A 23 -0.53 -9.17 0.52
N GLU A 24 -1.79 -9.05 0.95
CA GLU A 24 -2.29 -9.69 2.15
C GLU A 24 -3.64 -10.34 1.89
N ASN A 25 -3.88 -11.49 2.50
CA ASN A 25 -5.22 -12.04 2.64
C ASN A 25 -5.74 -11.71 4.04
N SER A 26 -6.54 -10.65 4.14
CA SER A 26 -7.16 -10.21 5.39
C SER A 26 -8.39 -11.04 5.70
N SER A 27 -8.53 -11.48 6.95
CA SER A 27 -9.73 -12.19 7.42
C SER A 27 -11.00 -11.35 7.36
N VAL A 28 -10.88 -10.02 7.35
CA VAL A 28 -12.02 -9.08 7.36
C VAL A 28 -12.30 -8.53 5.96
N HIS A 29 -11.26 -8.21 5.18
CA HIS A 29 -11.40 -7.52 3.89
C HIS A 29 -11.05 -8.39 2.67
N GLY A 30 -10.65 -9.65 2.89
CA GLY A 30 -10.17 -10.54 1.84
C GLY A 30 -8.83 -10.04 1.28
N LEU A 31 -8.63 -10.23 -0.02
CA LEU A 31 -7.40 -9.83 -0.70
C LEU A 31 -7.20 -8.31 -0.65
N LEU A 32 -6.06 -7.90 -0.11
CA LEU A 32 -5.55 -6.52 -0.09
C LEU A 32 -4.25 -6.44 -0.87
N VAL A 33 -4.14 -5.41 -1.72
CA VAL A 33 -2.92 -5.09 -2.47
C VAL A 33 -2.66 -3.60 -2.37
N GLY A 34 -1.45 -3.21 -2.01
CA GLY A 34 -1.10 -1.80 -1.92
C GLY A 34 0.26 -1.57 -1.28
N VAL A 35 0.38 -0.45 -0.56
CA VAL A 35 1.60 -0.08 0.16
C VAL A 35 1.32 0.24 1.62
N SER A 36 2.31 -0.01 2.48
CA SER A 36 2.30 0.41 3.87
C SER A 36 3.57 1.15 4.20
N SER A 37 3.47 2.13 5.12
CA SER A 37 4.66 2.70 5.74
C SER A 37 5.33 1.68 6.66
N GLY A 38 6.66 1.72 6.69
CA GLY A 38 7.48 0.89 7.57
C GLY A 38 8.04 1.63 8.78
N GLY A 39 8.89 0.93 9.54
CA GLY A 39 9.56 1.45 10.73
C GLY A 39 8.76 1.29 12.03
N ARG A 40 9.38 1.71 13.13
CA ARG A 40 8.76 1.71 14.47
C ARG A 40 7.62 2.74 14.59
N MET A 41 7.77 3.85 13.87
CA MET A 41 6.78 4.92 13.79
C MET A 41 6.25 4.94 12.35
N ARG A 42 5.00 4.55 12.17
CA ARG A 42 4.35 4.53 10.86
C ARG A 42 3.85 5.92 10.51
N LEU A 43 4.10 6.36 9.28
CA LEU A 43 3.68 7.66 8.78
C LEU A 43 2.50 7.49 7.82
N PRO A 44 1.62 8.50 7.70
CA PRO A 44 0.57 8.48 6.70
C PRO A 44 1.12 8.26 5.30
N THR A 45 0.54 7.31 4.56
CA THR A 45 1.02 6.93 3.23
C THR A 45 0.50 7.86 2.14
N GLY A 46 -0.66 8.47 2.36
CA GLY A 46 -1.33 9.30 1.37
C GLY A 46 -1.75 8.50 0.13
N ASP A 47 -2.16 9.21 -0.91
CA ASP A 47 -2.50 8.56 -2.19
C ASP A 47 -1.23 8.05 -2.88
N ILE A 48 -1.32 6.99 -3.67
CA ILE A 48 -0.19 6.40 -4.38
C ILE A 48 -0.46 6.22 -5.86
N VAL A 49 0.59 6.31 -6.66
CA VAL A 49 0.62 5.88 -8.06
C VAL A 49 1.32 4.54 -8.13
N TRP A 50 0.68 3.57 -8.75
CA TRP A 50 1.09 2.17 -8.84
C TRP A 50 1.22 1.74 -10.30
N ARG A 51 2.33 1.07 -10.65
CA ARG A 51 2.54 0.56 -12.01
C ARG A 51 3.35 -0.74 -12.00
N VAL A 52 2.86 -1.73 -12.74
CA VAL A 52 3.62 -2.96 -13.01
C VAL A 52 4.15 -2.91 -14.45
N ASP A 53 5.47 -2.99 -14.61
CA ASP A 53 6.18 -2.83 -15.87
C ASP A 53 5.73 -1.56 -16.64
N ASP A 54 5.35 -1.73 -17.91
CA ASP A 54 4.86 -0.68 -18.82
C ASP A 54 3.32 -0.61 -18.92
N ARG A 55 2.60 -1.31 -18.03
CA ARG A 55 1.13 -1.23 -17.99
C ARG A 55 0.66 0.17 -17.59
N PRO A 56 -0.58 0.56 -17.90
CA PRO A 56 -1.15 1.82 -17.41
C PRO A 56 -1.04 1.94 -15.89
N PHE A 57 -0.65 3.12 -15.41
CA PHE A 57 -0.56 3.36 -13.97
C PHE A 57 -1.97 3.42 -13.35
N ARG A 58 -2.07 3.05 -12.08
CA ARG A 58 -3.27 3.14 -11.26
C ARG A 58 -3.01 4.14 -10.13
N THR A 59 -4.01 4.93 -9.79
CA THR A 59 -3.97 5.75 -8.58
C THR A 59 -4.82 5.08 -7.52
N LEU A 60 -4.23 4.79 -6.36
CA LEU A 60 -4.98 4.38 -5.18
C LEU A 60 -5.06 5.55 -4.21
N THR A 61 -6.24 5.80 -3.69
CA THR A 61 -6.46 6.88 -2.73
C THR A 61 -6.69 6.33 -1.33
N ALA A 62 -6.07 6.95 -0.33
CA ALA A 62 -6.21 6.52 1.07
C ALA A 62 -7.67 6.64 1.55
N ALA A 63 -8.43 7.59 0.98
CA ALA A 63 -9.86 7.77 1.25
C ALA A 63 -10.74 6.59 0.78
N ASN A 64 -10.23 5.77 -0.16
CA ASN A 64 -10.92 4.59 -0.68
C ASN A 64 -10.44 3.29 -0.03
N ASN A 65 -9.68 3.36 1.06
CA ASN A 65 -9.33 2.17 1.84
C ASN A 65 -10.61 1.45 2.32
N PRO A 66 -10.58 0.11 2.43
CA PRO A 66 -11.71 -0.65 2.94
C PRO A 66 -12.08 -0.19 4.38
N PRO A 67 -13.38 -0.10 4.72
CA PRO A 67 -13.85 0.38 6.02
C PRO A 67 -13.32 -0.48 7.17
N GLY A 68 -12.90 0.12 8.29
CA GLY A 68 -12.36 -0.62 9.44
C GLY A 68 -10.83 -0.61 9.55
N ALA A 69 -10.12 -0.10 8.54
CA ALA A 69 -8.69 0.21 8.65
C ALA A 69 -8.41 1.35 9.67
N ALA A 70 -9.39 2.22 9.94
CA ALA A 70 -9.45 3.16 11.06
C ALA A 70 -10.87 3.75 11.15
N ALA A 71 -11.70 3.35 12.12
CA ALA A 71 -12.74 4.20 12.77
C ALA A 71 -13.73 3.37 13.62
N SER A 72 -14.05 3.89 14.80
CA SER A 72 -15.26 3.55 15.57
C SER A 72 -16.44 4.39 15.07
N ALA A 73 -17.62 3.78 14.92
CA ALA A 73 -18.84 4.46 14.46
C ALA A 73 -19.51 5.27 15.59
N VAL A 74 -19.92 6.51 15.28
CA VAL A 74 -20.81 7.31 16.14
C VAL A 74 -22.19 7.33 15.47
N PRO A 75 -23.28 6.90 16.14
CA PRO A 75 -24.60 6.90 15.50
C PRO A 75 -25.16 8.33 15.46
N ALA A 76 -25.40 8.86 14.25
CA ALA A 76 -26.13 10.11 14.05
C ALA A 76 -27.55 9.82 13.52
N GLY A 77 -28.58 10.52 14.03
CA GLY A 77 -30.00 10.19 13.78
C GLY A 77 -30.62 10.66 12.45
N ASN A 78 -29.86 11.16 11.47
CA ASN A 78 -30.38 11.63 10.18
C ASN A 78 -29.50 11.16 9.01
N PRO A 79 -30.03 10.53 7.94
CA PRO A 79 -29.25 9.95 6.84
C PRO A 79 -28.38 10.97 6.08
N ALA A 80 -28.82 12.22 5.89
CA ALA A 80 -27.99 13.25 5.25
C ALA A 80 -26.82 13.67 6.16
N MET A 81 -27.07 13.71 7.48
CA MET A 81 -26.03 13.96 8.48
C MET A 81 -25.06 12.77 8.58
N GLN A 82 -25.56 11.54 8.46
CA GLN A 82 -24.74 10.32 8.45
C GLN A 82 -23.79 10.30 7.25
N GLN A 83 -24.26 10.65 6.04
CA GLN A 83 -23.39 10.71 4.86
C GLN A 83 -22.26 11.74 5.01
N LEU A 84 -22.56 12.91 5.59
CA LEU A 84 -21.56 13.93 5.87
C LEU A 84 -20.56 13.47 6.94
N VAL A 85 -21.05 12.85 8.02
CA VAL A 85 -20.19 12.28 9.08
C VAL A 85 -19.31 11.15 8.51
N ASP A 86 -19.85 10.23 7.72
CA ASP A 86 -19.11 9.15 7.09
C ASP A 86 -18.04 9.66 6.12
N GLN A 87 -18.35 10.74 5.39
CA GLN A 87 -17.40 11.39 4.50
C GLN A 87 -16.28 12.06 5.30
N GLN A 88 -16.61 12.79 6.37
CA GLN A 88 -15.62 13.40 7.28
C GLN A 88 -14.72 12.34 7.92
N MET A 89 -15.31 11.25 8.41
CA MET A 89 -14.57 10.13 9.01
C MET A 89 -13.64 9.47 7.99
N ARG A 90 -14.06 9.31 6.73
CA ARG A 90 -13.18 8.82 5.65
C ARG A 90 -12.01 9.74 5.38
N ILE A 91 -12.22 11.06 5.40
CA ILE A 91 -11.14 12.04 5.22
C ILE A 91 -10.14 11.97 6.38
N VAL A 92 -10.62 11.91 7.62
CA VAL A 92 -9.77 11.79 8.83
C VAL A 92 -9.00 10.46 8.83
N ALA A 93 -9.68 9.37 8.50
CA ALA A 93 -9.06 8.05 8.37
C ALA A 93 -7.99 8.06 7.27
N ALA A 94 -8.26 8.67 6.11
CA ALA A 94 -7.28 8.80 5.04
C ALA A 94 -6.04 9.61 5.44
N ALA A 95 -6.24 10.72 6.16
CA ALA A 95 -5.16 11.59 6.62
C ALA A 95 -4.23 10.91 7.64
N THR A 96 -4.72 9.90 8.34
CA THR A 96 -3.97 9.13 9.35
C THR A 96 -3.61 7.72 8.88
N ALA A 97 -4.06 7.31 7.69
CA ALA A 97 -3.87 5.98 7.18
C ALA A 97 -2.39 5.70 6.91
N THR A 98 -1.84 4.73 7.62
CA THR A 98 -0.46 4.28 7.44
C THR A 98 -0.28 3.27 6.30
N SER A 99 -1.34 3.03 5.54
CA SER A 99 -1.39 2.12 4.40
C SER A 99 -2.41 2.63 3.39
N THR A 100 -2.14 2.41 2.10
CA THR A 100 -3.04 2.74 0.99
C THR A 100 -3.22 1.50 0.15
N VAL A 101 -4.45 0.97 0.14
CA VAL A 101 -4.72 -0.38 -0.36
C VAL A 101 -5.98 -0.45 -1.22
N ALA A 102 -5.94 -1.33 -2.21
CA ALA A 102 -7.12 -1.82 -2.88
C ALA A 102 -7.65 -3.08 -2.19
N SER A 103 -8.95 -3.33 -2.32
CA SER A 103 -9.61 -4.59 -1.95
C SER A 103 -10.50 -5.11 -3.08
N GLY A 104 -11.01 -6.34 -2.96
CA GLY A 104 -11.99 -6.91 -3.88
C GLY A 104 -11.51 -7.02 -5.33
N LYS A 105 -12.35 -6.59 -6.29
CA LYS A 105 -12.05 -6.70 -7.74
C LYS A 105 -10.78 -5.94 -8.14
N THR A 106 -10.56 -4.76 -7.55
CA THR A 106 -9.37 -3.95 -7.84
C THR A 106 -8.11 -4.64 -7.31
N ALA A 107 -8.15 -5.18 -6.10
CA ALA A 107 -7.03 -5.94 -5.55
C ALA A 107 -6.71 -7.19 -6.38
N ARG A 108 -7.72 -7.91 -6.86
CA ARG A 108 -7.53 -9.06 -7.75
C ARG A 108 -6.86 -8.65 -9.07
N ALA A 109 -7.37 -7.62 -9.73
CA ALA A 109 -6.75 -7.11 -10.96
C ALA A 109 -5.30 -6.66 -10.76
N MET A 110 -4.99 -6.02 -9.62
CA MET A 110 -3.61 -5.66 -9.28
C MET A 110 -2.73 -6.88 -9.02
N LEU A 111 -3.26 -7.92 -8.37
CA LEU A 111 -2.53 -9.17 -8.16
C LEU A 111 -2.26 -9.87 -9.49
N ASP A 112 -3.23 -9.90 -10.40
CA ASP A 112 -3.06 -10.49 -11.74
C ASP A 112 -1.98 -9.74 -12.54
N GLU A 113 -1.95 -8.40 -12.46
CA GLU A 113 -0.88 -7.59 -13.03
C GLU A 113 0.48 -7.96 -12.44
N LEU A 114 0.59 -8.09 -11.11
CA LEU A 114 1.82 -8.52 -10.47
C LEU A 114 2.25 -9.90 -10.96
N LEU A 115 1.34 -10.88 -10.97
CA LEU A 115 1.63 -12.25 -11.39
C LEU A 115 2.05 -12.36 -12.86
N ALA A 116 1.58 -11.47 -13.71
CA ALA A 116 1.92 -11.39 -15.13
C ALA A 116 3.08 -10.42 -15.42
N GLY A 117 3.64 -9.76 -14.40
CA GLY A 117 4.70 -8.75 -14.55
C GLY A 117 6.07 -9.20 -14.07
N LYS A 118 7.06 -8.32 -14.22
CA LYS A 118 8.45 -8.54 -13.78
C LYS A 118 8.94 -7.50 -12.77
N GLY A 119 8.42 -6.29 -12.82
CA GLY A 119 8.83 -5.19 -11.95
C GLY A 119 7.66 -4.34 -11.49
N LEU A 120 7.67 -3.99 -10.21
CA LEU A 120 6.73 -3.06 -9.61
C LEU A 120 7.40 -1.72 -9.32
N ILE A 121 6.74 -0.64 -9.73
CA ILE A 121 7.10 0.74 -9.43
C ILE A 121 5.90 1.41 -8.76
N PHE A 122 6.15 2.12 -7.66
CA PHE A 122 5.13 2.95 -7.04
C PHE A 122 5.75 4.19 -6.40
N ARG A 123 4.91 5.20 -6.13
CA ARG A 123 5.27 6.41 -5.39
C ARG A 123 4.06 7.01 -4.71
N SER A 124 4.29 7.88 -3.73
CA SER A 124 3.23 8.78 -3.25
C SER A 124 2.78 9.71 -4.39
N ALA A 125 1.47 9.87 -4.55
CA ALA A 125 0.84 10.73 -5.53
C ALA A 125 0.92 12.21 -5.11
N ALA A 126 0.87 12.46 -3.79
CA ALA A 126 1.17 13.76 -3.21
C ALA A 126 2.62 13.80 -2.71
N THR A 127 3.38 14.84 -3.02
CA THR A 127 4.56 15.20 -2.21
C THR A 127 4.04 15.46 -0.80
N THR A 128 4.20 14.50 0.11
CA THR A 128 3.92 14.72 1.54
C THR A 128 4.55 16.04 1.94
N THR A 129 3.81 16.91 2.63
CA THR A 129 4.39 18.11 3.25
C THR A 129 5.58 17.63 4.05
N SER A 130 6.77 17.99 3.58
CA SER A 130 7.97 17.71 4.32
C SER A 130 7.83 18.43 5.65
N TYR A 131 7.71 17.67 6.73
CA TYR A 131 7.72 18.17 8.10
C TYR A 131 9.13 18.66 8.47
N GLY A 132 9.76 19.49 7.63
CA GLY A 132 11.13 19.97 7.78
C GLY A 132 12.23 18.93 7.50
N LEU A 133 11.90 17.80 6.85
CA LEU A 133 12.84 16.73 6.52
C LEU A 133 13.23 16.79 5.03
N PRO A 134 14.52 16.79 4.64
CA PRO A 134 14.95 16.90 3.25
C PRO A 134 14.13 16.04 2.28
N ASN A 135 13.52 16.69 1.28
CA ASN A 135 12.47 16.15 0.42
C ASN A 135 13.02 15.28 -0.72
N ASP A 136 13.75 14.21 -0.42
CA ASP A 136 14.25 13.30 -1.49
C ASP A 136 13.31 12.11 -1.76
N SER A 137 12.30 11.89 -0.91
CA SER A 137 11.38 10.74 -1.04
C SER A 137 10.31 10.90 -2.12
N GLY A 138 10.09 12.10 -2.66
CA GLY A 138 9.18 12.34 -3.78
C GLY A 138 9.62 11.70 -5.11
N GLN A 139 10.87 11.23 -5.19
CA GLN A 139 11.50 10.69 -6.40
C GLN A 139 11.89 9.20 -6.29
N GLN A 140 11.85 8.59 -5.10
CA GLN A 140 12.28 7.20 -4.93
C GLN A 140 11.19 6.22 -5.36
N VAL A 141 11.20 5.90 -6.65
CA VAL A 141 10.28 4.97 -7.31
C VAL A 141 10.88 3.56 -7.38
N GLY A 142 10.93 2.86 -6.24
CA GLY A 142 11.41 1.47 -6.21
C GLY A 142 12.30 1.12 -5.02
N LEU A 143 12.94 -0.04 -5.12
CA LEU A 143 13.87 -0.59 -4.15
C LEU A 143 15.24 0.07 -4.30
N LEU A 144 15.82 0.53 -3.19
CA LEU A 144 17.18 1.06 -3.16
C LEU A 144 18.19 -0.10 -3.22
N THR A 145 19.05 -0.11 -4.23
CA THR A 145 20.11 -1.11 -4.41
C THR A 145 21.48 -0.44 -4.47
N LYS A 146 22.56 -1.23 -4.43
CA LYS A 146 23.94 -0.73 -4.63
C LYS A 146 24.13 -0.01 -5.98
N ASP A 147 23.31 -0.33 -6.97
CA ASP A 147 23.37 0.23 -8.32
C ASP A 147 22.33 1.35 -8.53
N GLY A 148 21.71 1.86 -7.46
CA GLY A 148 20.66 2.88 -7.50
C GLY A 148 19.26 2.32 -7.24
N VAL A 149 18.23 3.14 -7.49
CA VAL A 149 16.83 2.77 -7.33
C VAL A 149 16.40 1.89 -8.51
N ARG A 150 15.85 0.70 -8.22
CA ARG A 150 15.32 -0.23 -9.22
C ARG A 150 13.86 -0.59 -8.91
N PRO A 151 13.06 -0.99 -9.90
CA PRO A 151 11.75 -1.58 -9.64
C PRO A 151 11.86 -2.74 -8.65
N TYR A 152 10.83 -2.92 -7.82
CA TYR A 152 10.73 -4.10 -6.98
C TYR A 152 10.60 -5.34 -7.87
N PRO A 153 11.51 -6.31 -7.78
CA PRO A 153 11.44 -7.49 -8.63
C PRO A 153 10.21 -8.33 -8.27
N ILE A 154 9.50 -8.78 -9.29
CA ILE A 154 8.41 -9.76 -9.17
C ILE A 154 8.97 -11.08 -9.70
N ASP A 155 9.65 -11.80 -8.80
CA ASP A 155 10.37 -13.03 -9.12
C ASP A 155 9.79 -14.23 -8.36
N ASP A 156 10.50 -15.37 -8.39
CA ASP A 156 10.06 -16.60 -7.74
C ASP A 156 9.89 -16.44 -6.22
N SER A 157 10.62 -15.51 -5.59
CA SER A 157 10.47 -15.24 -4.15
C SER A 157 9.11 -14.63 -3.82
N PHE A 158 8.58 -13.77 -4.71
CA PHE A 158 7.23 -13.23 -4.59
C PHE A 158 6.18 -14.33 -4.70
N ARG A 159 6.31 -15.22 -5.70
CA ARG A 159 5.38 -16.35 -5.90
C ARG A 159 5.42 -17.33 -4.73
N ALA A 160 6.63 -17.64 -4.23
CA ALA A 160 6.81 -18.47 -3.05
C ALA A 160 6.16 -17.84 -1.81
N GLY A 161 6.32 -16.52 -1.63
CA GLY A 161 5.67 -15.79 -0.55
C GLY A 161 4.14 -15.86 -0.64
N LEU A 162 3.56 -15.70 -1.84
CA LEU A 162 2.12 -15.81 -2.05
C LEU A 162 1.62 -17.22 -1.70
N ALA A 163 2.34 -18.26 -2.10
CA ALA A 163 2.00 -19.64 -1.78
C ALA A 163 2.07 -19.90 -0.27
N ALA A 164 3.15 -19.48 0.39
CA ALA A 164 3.33 -19.62 1.84
C ALA A 164 2.23 -18.87 2.64
N CYS A 165 1.71 -17.79 2.10
CA CYS A 165 0.61 -17.02 2.71
C CYS A 165 -0.80 -17.51 2.30
N GLY A 166 -0.91 -18.60 1.51
CA GLY A 166 -2.19 -19.10 1.02
C GLY A 166 -2.91 -18.18 0.03
N ILE A 167 -2.19 -17.24 -0.59
CA ILE A 167 -2.74 -16.23 -1.52
C ILE A 167 -2.75 -16.75 -2.95
N ALA A 168 -1.80 -17.62 -3.31
CA ALA A 168 -1.65 -18.16 -4.66
C ALA A 168 -2.84 -19.01 -5.15
N ASN A 169 -3.73 -19.44 -4.24
CA ASN A 169 -4.91 -20.25 -4.55
C ASN A 169 -6.23 -19.45 -4.48
N ILE A 170 -6.18 -18.12 -4.34
CA ILE A 170 -7.36 -17.24 -4.29
C ILE A 170 -7.81 -16.81 -5.73
N THR A 171 -7.13 -17.36 -6.74
CA THR A 171 -7.40 -17.23 -8.17
C THR A 171 -8.74 -17.83 -8.55
#